data_AF-A0A482XFS4-F1
#
_entry.id   AF-A0A482XFS4-F1
#
_cell.length_a   1.000
_cell.length_b   1.000
_cell.length_c   1.000
_cell.angle_alpha   90.00
_cell.angle_beta   90.00
_cell.angle_gamma   90.00
#
_symmetry.space_group_name_H-M   'P 1'
#
loop_
_entity.id
_entity.type
_entity.pdbx_description
1 polymer ?
#
loop_
_entity_poly.entity_id
_entity_poly.type
_entity_poly.pdbx_seq_one_letter_code
_entity_poly.pdbx_strand_id
1 'polypeptide(L)'
;MYTSGSTGVPKGVILTHQNMTATMGAFSDSVQISENNEDVFLGFLPLAHVFELLAESVCLLCGVSIGYSTPLTMIDSSSKIKRGTKGDASVLHPTCLTAVPLILDRIYKGVYDKVSKGSPFQKALFEFAFNYKRKWLKRGFSTPLVDRLIFSKTKQLMGGKLRLILTGGAPLSPDTHELIKICLCDTVIQGYGLTETCSCATVMDLHDRSNGRAGNPASVCDIRLIDWDEGNYRVTDKPFPRGEICIGGNNISPGYYKNAEKTKEDFFEDDGKRWFKTGDIGECHADGVFKIIDRKKDLVKLQAGEYVSLGKVESELKTCPVVENICVYGDSNKDYTVALVVPNPAQLQDLATKLGRDDNISFEKLCEDPAMEQSVLQELQKHGKKCKLEKFEVPAAVKLCTEVWSPDMGLVTAAFKLKRKDIQERYQKDINRMYGVS
;
A
#
# COMPACT_ATOMS: atom_id res chain seq x y z
N MET A 1 -5.71 21.55 1.51
CA MET A 1 -6.04 20.22 0.95
C MET A 1 -6.91 19.45 1.93
N TYR A 2 -7.99 18.82 1.48
CA TYR A 2 -8.88 18.07 2.39
C TYR A 2 -8.38 16.64 2.60
N THR A 3 -8.37 16.19 3.86
CA THR A 3 -8.06 14.82 4.24
C THR A 3 -9.17 14.28 5.15
N SER A 4 -9.66 13.09 4.86
CA SER A 4 -10.54 12.36 5.77
C SER A 4 -9.67 11.44 6.63
N GLY A 5 -9.40 11.85 7.86
CA GLY A 5 -8.83 10.95 8.87
C GLY A 5 -9.83 9.84 9.24
N SER A 6 -9.49 9.04 10.24
CA SER A 6 -10.33 7.92 10.72
C SER A 6 -11.74 8.33 11.21
N THR A 7 -11.99 9.63 11.42
CA THR A 7 -13.27 10.16 11.91
C THR A 7 -14.31 10.37 10.81
N GLY A 8 -13.97 10.13 9.54
CA GLY A 8 -14.88 10.26 8.39
C GLY A 8 -15.15 11.71 7.95
N VAL A 9 -15.18 12.67 8.88
CA VAL A 9 -15.33 14.11 8.56
C VAL A 9 -14.05 14.66 7.90
N PRO A 10 -14.13 15.20 6.67
CA PRO A 10 -12.97 15.80 6.01
C PRO A 10 -12.47 17.04 6.76
N LYS A 11 -11.16 17.13 6.96
CA LYS A 11 -10.47 18.30 7.53
C LYS A 11 -9.65 18.97 6.46
N GLY A 12 -9.72 20.30 6.37
CA GLY A 12 -8.89 21.07 5.45
C GLY A 12 -7.51 21.33 6.04
N VAL A 13 -6.48 20.59 5.64
CA VAL A 13 -5.09 20.88 5.99
C VAL A 13 -4.63 22.12 5.23
N ILE A 14 -4.10 23.12 5.95
CA ILE A 14 -3.53 24.31 5.34
C ILE A 14 -2.13 23.94 4.84
N LEU A 15 -1.88 24.13 3.54
CA LEU A 15 -0.55 23.96 2.96
C LEU A 15 -0.09 25.33 2.48
N THR A 16 0.98 25.84 3.09
CA THR A 16 1.58 27.11 2.68
C THR A 16 2.52 26.89 1.49
N HIS A 17 2.84 27.97 0.77
CA HIS A 17 3.84 27.93 -0.29
C HIS A 17 5.18 27.40 0.23
N GLN A 18 5.61 27.83 1.43
CA GLN A 18 6.84 27.35 2.08
C GLN A 18 6.82 25.84 2.34
N ASN A 19 5.68 25.28 2.79
CA ASN A 19 5.58 23.83 3.02
C ASN A 19 5.81 23.05 1.72
N MET A 20 5.20 23.52 0.63
CA MET A 20 5.31 22.88 -0.68
C MET A 20 6.73 23.02 -1.24
N THR A 21 7.32 24.22 -1.22
CA THR A 21 8.68 24.44 -1.75
C THR A 21 9.75 23.70 -0.97
N ALA A 22 9.66 23.68 0.37
CA ALA A 22 10.60 22.93 1.20
C ALA A 22 10.51 21.42 0.91
N THR A 23 9.30 20.90 0.69
CA THR A 23 9.12 19.48 0.38
C THR A 23 9.59 19.12 -1.03
N MET A 24 9.34 19.98 -2.02
CA MET A 24 9.88 19.78 -3.37
C MET A 24 11.40 19.69 -3.36
N GLY A 25 12.08 20.51 -2.54
CA GLY A 25 13.53 20.39 -2.33
C GLY A 25 13.94 19.00 -1.83
N ALA A 26 13.27 18.47 -0.81
CA ALA A 26 13.54 17.13 -0.30
C ALA A 26 13.27 16.00 -1.31
N PHE A 27 12.25 16.15 -2.15
CA PHE A 27 12.00 15.20 -3.25
C PHE A 27 13.14 15.24 -4.28
N SER A 28 13.60 16.42 -4.66
CA SER A 28 14.75 16.59 -5.56
C SER A 28 16.04 16.03 -4.98
N ASP A 29 16.25 16.11 -3.67
CA ASP A 29 17.42 15.51 -2.99
C ASP A 29 17.37 13.97 -3.01
N SER A 30 16.17 13.40 -2.91
CA SER A 30 15.99 11.95 -2.70
C SER A 30 15.79 11.18 -4.01
N VAL A 31 15.38 11.86 -5.08
CA VAL A 31 14.94 11.23 -6.32
C VAL A 31 15.72 11.79 -7.50
N GLN A 32 16.49 10.93 -8.16
CA GLN A 32 17.25 11.29 -9.34
C GLN A 32 16.35 11.36 -10.58
N ILE A 33 16.17 12.59 -11.09
CA ILE A 33 15.57 12.86 -12.39
C ILE A 33 16.67 12.76 -13.46
N SER A 34 16.32 12.19 -14.61
CA SER A 34 17.25 11.96 -15.71
C SER A 34 17.81 13.29 -16.22
N GLU A 35 19.13 13.42 -16.23
CA GLU A 35 19.84 14.60 -16.73
C GLU A 35 19.62 14.84 -18.25
N ASN A 36 19.22 13.81 -18.99
CA ASN A 36 19.02 13.86 -20.43
C ASN A 36 17.58 14.22 -20.86
N ASN A 37 16.70 14.61 -19.94
CA ASN A 37 15.27 14.88 -20.20
C ASN A 37 14.53 13.69 -20.86
N GLU A 38 15.00 12.47 -20.64
CA GLU A 38 14.34 11.26 -21.16
C GLU A 38 13.17 10.81 -20.30
N ASP A 39 12.93 11.47 -19.18
CA ASP A 39 11.87 11.09 -18.27
C ASP A 39 10.49 11.48 -18.76
N VAL A 40 9.59 10.51 -18.62
CA VAL A 40 8.17 10.66 -18.87
C VAL A 40 7.43 10.12 -17.65
N PHE A 41 6.78 11.03 -16.93
CA PHE A 41 6.00 10.73 -15.74
C PHE A 41 4.57 10.34 -16.12
N LEU A 42 4.09 9.22 -15.58
CA LEU A 42 2.68 8.81 -15.70
C LEU A 42 1.89 9.33 -14.49
N GLY A 43 1.18 10.43 -14.66
CA GLY A 43 0.27 10.99 -13.65
C GLY A 43 -1.10 10.33 -13.74
N PHE A 44 -1.53 9.67 -12.67
CA PHE A 44 -2.85 9.01 -12.65
C PHE A 44 -3.57 9.09 -11.31
N LEU A 45 -2.88 9.56 -10.26
CA LEU A 45 -3.55 9.85 -9.00
C LEU A 45 -4.23 11.23 -9.11
N PRO A 46 -5.31 11.49 -8.37
CA PRO A 46 -5.93 12.80 -8.39
C PRO A 46 -5.01 13.88 -7.79
N LEU A 47 -4.93 15.06 -8.40
CA LEU A 47 -4.23 16.24 -7.84
C LEU A 47 -4.78 16.72 -6.49
N ALA A 48 -5.97 16.26 -6.11
CA ALA A 48 -6.50 16.43 -4.75
C ALA A 48 -5.70 15.68 -3.67
N HIS A 49 -4.77 14.79 -4.07
CA HIS A 49 -3.86 14.06 -3.19
C HIS A 49 -2.46 14.71 -3.22
N VAL A 50 -1.94 15.10 -2.04
CA VAL A 50 -0.70 15.89 -1.92
C VAL A 50 0.52 15.24 -2.58
N PHE A 51 0.57 13.90 -2.56
CA PHE A 51 1.68 13.17 -3.14
C PHE A 51 1.78 13.37 -4.65
N GLU A 52 0.66 13.32 -5.36
CA GLU A 52 0.64 13.54 -6.80
C GLU A 52 0.94 14.99 -7.13
N LEU A 53 0.29 15.92 -6.42
CA LEU A 53 0.48 17.35 -6.60
C LEU A 53 1.97 17.74 -6.53
N LEU A 54 2.70 17.23 -5.52
CA LEU A 54 4.12 17.54 -5.36
C LEU A 54 5.00 16.79 -6.36
N ALA A 55 4.69 15.54 -6.70
CA ALA A 55 5.42 14.80 -7.71
C ALA A 55 5.32 15.49 -9.09
N GLU A 56 4.12 15.90 -9.50
CA GLU A 56 3.91 16.66 -10.73
C GLU A 56 4.57 18.04 -10.67
N SER A 57 4.53 18.72 -9.52
CA SER A 57 5.21 20.02 -9.36
C SER A 57 6.73 19.90 -9.57
N VAL A 58 7.36 18.85 -9.02
CA VAL A 58 8.78 18.57 -9.27
C VAL A 58 9.03 18.23 -10.74
N CYS A 59 8.16 17.44 -11.38
CA CYS A 59 8.26 17.14 -12.80
C CYS A 59 8.23 18.41 -13.66
N LEU A 60 7.32 19.35 -13.37
CA LEU A 60 7.23 20.63 -14.07
C LEU A 60 8.47 21.50 -13.86
N LEU A 61 9.03 21.52 -12.63
CA LEU A 61 10.27 22.25 -12.32
C LEU A 61 11.48 21.68 -13.08
N CYS A 62 11.53 20.36 -13.28
CA CYS A 62 12.64 19.68 -13.92
C CYS A 62 12.44 19.44 -15.43
N GLY A 63 11.35 19.91 -16.02
CA GLY A 63 11.07 19.75 -17.46
C GLY A 63 10.70 18.32 -17.87
N VAL A 64 10.21 17.50 -16.94
CA VAL A 64 9.75 16.12 -17.20
C VAL A 64 8.38 16.16 -17.86
N SER A 65 8.22 15.39 -18.94
CA SER A 65 6.93 15.28 -19.63
C SER A 65 5.94 14.48 -18.80
N ILE A 66 4.70 14.97 -18.66
CA ILE A 66 3.64 14.30 -17.89
C ILE A 66 2.58 13.77 -18.86
N GLY A 67 2.33 12.46 -18.83
CA GLY A 67 1.19 11.84 -19.49
C GLY A 67 0.12 11.45 -18.47
N TYR A 68 -1.12 11.88 -18.70
CA TYR A 68 -2.22 11.62 -17.78
C TYR A 68 -2.93 10.31 -18.09
N SER A 69 -3.29 9.59 -17.04
CA SER A 69 -4.01 8.31 -17.10
C SER A 69 -4.98 8.19 -15.94
N THR A 70 -5.72 7.08 -15.89
CA THR A 70 -6.52 6.69 -14.73
C THR A 70 -6.22 5.24 -14.36
N PRO A 71 -6.47 4.82 -13.11
CA PRO A 71 -6.36 3.40 -12.74
C PRO A 71 -7.17 2.45 -13.65
N LEU A 72 -8.20 2.95 -14.32
CA LEU A 72 -9.11 2.18 -15.17
C LEU A 72 -8.73 2.23 -16.67
N THR A 73 -7.72 3.00 -17.05
CA THR A 73 -7.24 3.13 -18.44
C THR A 73 -5.72 2.86 -18.59
N MET A 74 -5.01 2.72 -17.47
CA MET A 74 -3.56 2.57 -17.42
C MET A 74 -3.00 1.38 -18.23
N ILE A 75 -3.54 0.18 -18.06
CA ILE A 75 -3.03 -1.04 -18.70
C ILE A 75 -4.02 -1.57 -19.74
N ASP A 76 -3.52 -2.33 -20.72
CA ASP A 76 -4.34 -2.89 -21.83
C ASP A 76 -5.52 -3.75 -21.34
N SER A 77 -5.41 -4.33 -20.15
CA SER A 77 -6.46 -5.14 -19.52
C SER A 77 -7.37 -4.37 -18.57
N SER A 78 -7.24 -3.04 -18.46
CA SER A 78 -8.08 -2.24 -17.57
C SER A 78 -9.52 -2.18 -18.06
N SER A 79 -10.47 -2.05 -17.13
CA SER A 79 -11.91 -2.18 -17.41
C SER A 79 -12.50 -1.09 -18.30
N LYS A 80 -11.88 0.11 -18.38
CA LYS A 80 -12.32 1.21 -19.26
C LYS A 80 -11.53 1.30 -20.56
N ILE A 81 -10.69 0.31 -20.88
CA ILE A 81 -10.05 0.18 -22.19
C ILE A 81 -10.92 -0.70 -23.10
N LYS A 82 -11.13 -0.24 -24.34
CA LYS A 82 -11.84 -1.03 -25.36
C LYS A 82 -11.04 -2.31 -25.63
N ARG A 83 -11.70 -3.47 -25.61
CA ARG A 83 -11.02 -4.75 -25.89
C ARG A 83 -10.29 -4.68 -27.24
N GLY A 84 -9.00 -5.05 -27.23
CA GLY A 84 -8.13 -5.01 -28.41
C GLY A 84 -7.42 -3.68 -28.65
N THR A 85 -7.62 -2.65 -27.82
CA THR A 85 -6.84 -1.41 -27.85
C THR A 85 -5.77 -1.37 -26.77
N LYS A 86 -4.78 -0.50 -26.92
CA LYS A 86 -3.73 -0.26 -25.94
C LYS A 86 -4.22 0.65 -24.83
N GLY A 87 -3.76 0.40 -23.60
CA GLY A 87 -3.90 1.31 -22.47
C GLY A 87 -2.86 2.44 -22.51
N ASP A 88 -3.02 3.41 -21.62
CA ASP A 88 -2.24 4.65 -21.64
C ASP A 88 -0.73 4.39 -21.47
N ALA A 89 -0.34 3.48 -20.57
CA ALA A 89 1.07 3.16 -20.32
C ALA A 89 1.75 2.51 -21.54
N SER A 90 1.02 1.70 -22.29
CA SER A 90 1.50 1.03 -23.51
C SER A 90 1.69 1.99 -24.69
N VAL A 91 1.04 3.16 -24.65
CA VAL A 91 1.17 4.22 -25.67
C VAL A 91 2.23 5.24 -25.24
N LEU A 92 2.21 5.65 -23.97
CA LEU A 92 3.08 6.69 -23.42
C LEU A 92 4.52 6.20 -23.22
N HIS A 93 4.71 4.92 -22.90
CA HIS A 93 6.01 4.34 -22.51
C HIS A 93 6.69 5.11 -21.35
N PRO A 94 6.04 5.21 -20.18
CA PRO A 94 6.55 6.02 -19.06
C PRO A 94 7.87 5.47 -18.49
N THR A 95 8.68 6.35 -17.94
CA THR A 95 9.93 6.01 -17.24
C THR A 95 9.77 6.07 -15.72
N CYS A 96 8.89 6.92 -15.22
CA CYS A 96 8.62 7.06 -13.80
C CYS A 96 7.11 7.18 -13.50
N LEU A 97 6.71 6.73 -12.31
CA LEU A 97 5.35 6.90 -11.79
C LEU A 97 5.33 6.90 -10.27
N THR A 98 4.31 7.53 -9.71
CA THR A 98 3.87 7.41 -8.31
C THR A 98 2.81 6.32 -8.21
N ALA A 99 2.89 5.44 -7.22
CA ALA A 99 1.91 4.37 -7.02
C ALA A 99 1.50 4.19 -5.57
N VAL A 100 0.20 4.01 -5.35
CA VAL A 100 -0.30 3.46 -4.09
C VAL A 100 -0.15 1.94 -4.08
N PRO A 101 0.10 1.31 -2.93
CA PRO A 101 0.30 -0.15 -2.83
C PRO A 101 -0.77 -0.99 -3.52
N LEU A 102 -2.05 -0.57 -3.46
CA LEU A 102 -3.14 -1.28 -4.15
C LEU A 102 -2.89 -1.46 -5.66
N ILE A 103 -2.32 -0.46 -6.33
CA ILE A 103 -2.05 -0.57 -7.78
C ILE A 103 -0.93 -1.59 -8.02
N LEU A 104 0.10 -1.57 -7.16
CA LEU A 104 1.18 -2.55 -7.20
C LEU A 104 0.67 -3.97 -6.92
N ASP A 105 -0.26 -4.15 -5.98
CA ASP A 105 -0.89 -5.44 -5.67
C ASP A 105 -1.72 -5.96 -6.85
N ARG A 106 -2.42 -5.07 -7.58
CA ARG A 106 -3.13 -5.47 -8.81
C ARG A 106 -2.18 -5.94 -9.89
N ILE A 107 -1.04 -5.26 -10.06
CA ILE A 107 -0.03 -5.70 -11.02
C ILE A 107 0.59 -7.02 -10.57
N TYR A 108 0.88 -7.19 -9.27
CA TYR A 108 1.33 -8.45 -8.68
C TYR A 108 0.40 -9.61 -9.07
N LYS A 109 -0.90 -9.45 -8.87
CA LYS A 109 -1.91 -10.46 -9.23
C LYS A 109 -1.95 -10.71 -10.73
N GLY A 110 -1.93 -9.65 -11.54
CA GLY A 110 -1.91 -9.76 -13.00
C GLY A 110 -0.70 -10.53 -13.54
N VAL A 111 0.48 -10.38 -12.90
CA VAL A 111 1.67 -11.17 -13.21
C VAL A 111 1.48 -12.62 -12.79
N TYR A 112 1.02 -12.84 -11.56
CA TYR A 112 0.79 -14.18 -11.02
C TYR A 112 -0.22 -14.98 -11.86
N ASP A 113 -1.33 -14.36 -12.26
CA ASP A 113 -2.36 -14.95 -13.11
C ASP A 113 -1.84 -15.34 -14.50
N LYS A 114 -0.97 -14.52 -15.09
CA LYS A 114 -0.33 -14.84 -16.37
C LYS A 114 0.62 -16.03 -16.24
N VAL A 115 1.38 -16.09 -15.15
CA VAL A 115 2.30 -17.21 -14.87
C VAL A 115 1.51 -18.49 -14.55
N SER A 116 0.42 -18.40 -13.79
CA SER A 116 -0.41 -19.54 -13.39
C SER A 116 -1.16 -20.17 -14.56
N LYS A 117 -1.48 -19.41 -15.61
CA LYS A 117 -2.06 -19.90 -16.88
C LYS A 117 -1.02 -20.46 -17.86
N GLY A 118 0.27 -20.26 -17.60
CA GLY A 118 1.35 -20.78 -18.44
C GLY A 118 1.53 -22.30 -18.34
N SER A 119 2.29 -22.88 -19.26
CA SER A 119 2.65 -24.31 -19.21
C SER A 119 3.53 -24.62 -17.98
N PRO A 120 3.58 -25.88 -17.49
CA PRO A 120 4.44 -26.24 -16.35
C PRO A 120 5.91 -25.83 -16.54
N PHE A 121 6.41 -25.92 -17.78
CA PHE A 121 7.75 -25.44 -18.12
C PHE A 121 7.87 -23.92 -18.00
N GLN A 122 6.89 -23.15 -18.47
CA GLN A 122 6.90 -21.69 -18.33
C GLN A 122 6.86 -21.25 -16.87
N LYS A 123 6.09 -21.95 -16.03
CA LYS A 123 6.05 -21.72 -14.58
C LYS A 123 7.41 -21.96 -13.94
N ALA A 124 8.01 -23.13 -14.20
CA ALA A 124 9.32 -23.48 -13.67
C ALA A 124 10.42 -22.53 -14.14
N LEU A 125 10.38 -22.12 -15.42
CA LEU A 125 11.32 -21.15 -15.98
C LEU A 125 11.16 -19.77 -15.33
N PHE A 126 9.93 -19.30 -15.13
CA PHE A 126 9.67 -18.04 -14.45
C PHE A 126 10.15 -18.08 -13.00
N GLU A 127 9.85 -19.15 -12.27
CA GLU A 127 10.28 -19.32 -10.88
C GLU A 127 11.81 -19.39 -10.75
N PHE A 128 12.48 -20.10 -11.65
CA PHE A 128 13.94 -20.11 -11.72
C PHE A 128 14.50 -18.71 -11.97
N ALA A 129 13.97 -18.00 -12.96
CA ALA A 129 14.41 -16.65 -13.31
C ALA A 129 14.15 -15.64 -12.20
N PHE A 130 13.01 -15.75 -11.53
CA PHE A 130 12.63 -14.95 -10.37
C PHE A 130 13.62 -15.16 -9.24
N ASN A 131 13.89 -16.41 -8.85
CA ASN A 131 14.84 -16.74 -7.79
C ASN A 131 16.28 -16.34 -8.15
N TYR A 132 16.67 -16.50 -9.41
CA TYR A 132 17.96 -16.05 -9.93
C TYR A 132 18.10 -14.53 -9.78
N LYS A 133 17.16 -13.75 -10.32
CA LYS A 133 17.19 -12.29 -10.26
C LYS A 133 17.12 -11.78 -8.81
N ARG A 134 16.27 -12.38 -7.97
CA ARG A 134 16.19 -12.12 -6.52
C ARG A 134 17.56 -12.22 -5.85
N LYS A 135 18.30 -13.30 -6.12
CA LYS A 135 19.63 -13.55 -5.53
C LYS A 135 20.66 -12.49 -5.95
N TRP A 136 20.65 -12.07 -7.21
CA TRP A 136 21.59 -11.08 -7.74
C TRP A 136 21.23 -9.66 -7.31
N LEU A 137 19.96 -9.29 -7.32
CA LEU A 137 19.49 -7.99 -6.84
C LEU A 137 19.84 -7.79 -5.36
N LYS A 138 19.65 -8.80 -4.51
CA LYS A 138 20.06 -8.73 -3.08
C LYS A 138 21.55 -8.45 -2.90
N ARG A 139 22.38 -8.89 -3.86
CA ARG A 139 23.83 -8.64 -3.89
C ARG A 139 24.20 -7.32 -4.59
N GLY A 140 23.25 -6.66 -5.24
CA GLY A 140 23.48 -5.40 -5.94
C GLY A 140 23.80 -5.48 -7.41
N PHE A 141 23.56 -6.63 -8.02
CA PHE A 141 23.80 -6.82 -9.44
C PHE A 141 22.49 -6.80 -10.21
N SER A 142 22.52 -6.23 -11.41
CA SER A 142 21.43 -6.30 -12.38
C SER A 142 21.53 -7.59 -13.20
N THR A 143 20.41 -8.01 -13.81
CA THR A 143 20.34 -9.23 -14.62
C THR A 143 19.86 -8.94 -16.04
N PRO A 144 20.65 -8.24 -16.87
CA PRO A 144 20.19 -7.70 -18.15
C PRO A 144 19.70 -8.77 -19.14
N LEU A 145 20.32 -9.96 -19.14
CA LEU A 145 19.91 -11.06 -20.01
C LEU A 145 18.55 -11.63 -19.62
N VAL A 146 18.34 -11.89 -18.32
CA VAL A 146 17.08 -12.41 -17.79
C VAL A 146 15.97 -11.38 -17.95
N ASP A 147 16.29 -10.11 -17.74
CA ASP A 147 15.37 -9.00 -17.94
C ASP A 147 14.88 -8.92 -19.38
N ARG A 148 15.78 -9.07 -20.35
CA ARG A 148 15.43 -9.01 -21.77
C ARG A 148 14.64 -10.24 -22.24
N LEU A 149 15.01 -11.43 -21.77
CA LEU A 149 14.43 -12.69 -22.26
C LEU A 149 13.10 -13.04 -21.57
N ILE A 150 12.98 -12.80 -20.27
CA ILE A 150 11.86 -13.30 -19.45
C ILE A 150 10.98 -12.15 -18.98
N PHE A 151 11.57 -11.14 -18.33
CA PHE A 151 10.79 -10.06 -17.72
C PHE A 151 10.36 -8.98 -18.70
N SER A 152 10.87 -8.96 -19.94
CA SER A 152 10.46 -8.00 -20.98
C SER A 152 8.95 -8.01 -21.20
N LYS A 153 8.32 -9.19 -21.22
CA LYS A 153 6.86 -9.32 -21.33
C LYS A 153 6.11 -8.69 -20.17
N THR A 154 6.66 -8.77 -18.96
CA THR A 154 6.08 -8.17 -17.76
C THR A 154 6.28 -6.67 -17.75
N LYS A 155 7.49 -6.18 -18.09
CA LYS A 155 7.79 -4.74 -18.22
C LYS A 155 6.89 -4.06 -19.26
N GLN A 156 6.53 -4.75 -20.34
CA GLN A 156 5.62 -4.22 -21.37
C GLN A 156 4.21 -3.91 -20.85
N LEU A 157 3.79 -4.47 -19.70
CA LEU A 157 2.52 -4.07 -19.05
C LEU A 157 2.47 -2.56 -18.75
N MET A 158 3.63 -1.96 -18.50
CA MET A 158 3.79 -0.54 -18.20
C MET A 158 4.62 0.18 -19.27
N GLY A 159 4.55 -0.28 -20.53
CA GLY A 159 5.25 0.33 -21.66
C GLY A 159 6.76 0.04 -21.75
N GLY A 160 7.32 -0.77 -20.85
CA GLY A 160 8.67 -1.33 -21.00
C GLY A 160 9.85 -0.42 -20.66
N LYS A 161 9.62 0.86 -20.34
CA LYS A 161 10.67 1.86 -20.05
C LYS A 161 10.76 2.29 -18.58
N LEU A 162 9.93 1.72 -17.70
CA LEU A 162 9.98 2.08 -16.27
C LEU A 162 11.36 1.83 -15.68
N ARG A 163 11.91 2.90 -15.09
CA ARG A 163 13.17 2.91 -14.35
C ARG A 163 12.98 3.28 -12.88
N LEU A 164 11.86 3.90 -12.52
CA LEU A 164 11.58 4.38 -11.17
C LEU A 164 10.10 4.26 -10.82
N ILE A 165 9.80 3.66 -9.66
CA ILE A 165 8.47 3.68 -9.06
C ILE A 165 8.60 4.28 -7.65
N LEU A 166 7.90 5.37 -7.39
CA LEU A 166 7.75 5.92 -6.04
C LEU A 166 6.45 5.42 -5.45
N THR A 167 6.50 4.79 -4.28
CA THR A 167 5.32 4.28 -3.61
C THR A 167 5.10 4.93 -2.25
N GLY A 168 3.84 5.21 -1.94
CA GLY A 168 3.47 5.88 -0.70
C GLY A 168 1.98 5.88 -0.43
N GLY A 169 1.61 6.48 0.70
CA GLY A 169 0.22 6.64 1.13
C GLY A 169 -0.38 5.44 1.85
N ALA A 170 0.15 4.23 1.73
CA ALA A 170 -0.25 3.08 2.54
C ALA A 170 0.94 2.11 2.73
N PRO A 171 0.85 1.16 3.68
CA PRO A 171 1.85 0.09 3.81
C PRO A 171 1.92 -0.75 2.52
N LEU A 172 3.14 -1.00 2.05
CA LEU A 172 3.44 -1.94 0.97
C LEU A 172 3.97 -3.24 1.58
N SER A 173 3.40 -4.38 1.19
CA SER A 173 3.90 -5.67 1.65
C SER A 173 5.31 -5.94 1.08
N PRO A 174 6.21 -6.56 1.86
CA PRO A 174 7.56 -6.89 1.38
C PRO A 174 7.55 -7.80 0.13
N ASP A 175 6.55 -8.67 0.02
CA ASP A 175 6.38 -9.59 -1.12
C ASP A 175 5.95 -8.85 -2.39
N THR A 176 5.00 -7.91 -2.30
CA THR A 176 4.65 -7.04 -3.44
C THR A 176 5.86 -6.19 -3.84
N HIS A 177 6.56 -5.59 -2.87
CA HIS A 177 7.76 -4.79 -3.13
C HIS A 177 8.83 -5.60 -3.87
N GLU A 178 9.14 -6.81 -3.42
CA GLU A 178 10.14 -7.69 -4.04
C GLU A 178 9.72 -8.12 -5.45
N LEU A 179 8.46 -8.51 -5.64
CA LEU A 179 7.97 -8.94 -6.94
C LEU A 179 8.01 -7.80 -7.96
N ILE A 180 7.57 -6.59 -7.58
CA ILE A 180 7.59 -5.43 -8.48
C ILE A 180 9.03 -5.05 -8.82
N LYS A 181 9.94 -5.09 -7.83
CA LYS A 181 11.38 -4.89 -8.05
C LYS A 181 11.94 -5.85 -9.10
N ILE A 182 11.59 -7.13 -9.00
CA ILE A 182 12.10 -8.17 -9.91
C ILE A 182 11.46 -8.07 -11.30
N CYS A 183 10.13 -7.93 -11.36
CA CYS A 183 9.35 -8.14 -12.57
C CYS A 183 9.17 -6.89 -13.43
N LEU A 184 9.17 -5.70 -12.82
CA LEU A 184 8.86 -4.45 -13.51
C LEU A 184 10.02 -3.46 -13.49
N CYS A 185 10.50 -3.11 -12.31
CA CYS A 185 11.36 -1.95 -12.13
C CYS A 185 12.31 -2.17 -10.97
N ASP A 186 13.62 -2.26 -11.23
CA ASP A 186 14.62 -2.57 -10.19
C ASP A 186 14.65 -1.51 -9.07
N THR A 187 14.23 -0.28 -9.38
CA THR A 187 14.14 0.85 -8.45
C THR A 187 12.70 1.09 -8.02
N VAL A 188 12.37 0.63 -6.81
CA VAL A 188 11.09 0.93 -6.15
C VAL A 188 11.39 1.58 -4.81
N ILE A 189 11.11 2.88 -4.72
CA ILE A 189 11.36 3.73 -3.55
C ILE A 189 10.08 3.85 -2.75
N GLN A 190 10.11 3.44 -1.49
CA GLN A 190 9.01 3.66 -0.55
C GLN A 190 9.19 4.97 0.20
N GLY A 191 8.13 5.77 0.27
CA GLY A 191 8.09 7.00 1.05
C GLY A 191 6.95 6.98 2.05
N TYR A 192 7.17 7.62 3.19
CA TYR A 192 6.14 7.88 4.20
C TYR A 192 5.96 9.38 4.38
N GLY A 193 4.70 9.78 4.54
CA GLY A 193 4.28 11.15 4.71
C GLY A 193 2.77 11.26 4.80
N LEU A 194 2.30 12.34 5.39
CA LEU A 194 0.88 12.65 5.56
C LEU A 194 0.56 13.98 4.87
N THR A 195 -0.73 14.29 4.74
CA THR A 195 -1.13 15.61 4.22
C THR A 195 -0.61 16.72 5.13
N GLU A 196 -0.64 16.51 6.44
CA GLU A 196 -0.13 17.42 7.48
C GLU A 196 1.38 17.66 7.42
N THR A 197 2.14 16.74 6.80
CA THR A 197 3.59 16.86 6.59
C THR A 197 3.94 17.16 5.14
N CYS A 198 2.96 17.64 4.37
CA CYS A 198 3.11 17.94 2.94
C CYS A 198 3.65 16.74 2.14
N SER A 199 3.18 15.52 2.41
CA SER A 199 3.58 14.28 1.72
C SER A 199 4.98 13.74 2.00
N CYS A 200 5.76 14.34 2.89
CA CYS A 200 7.13 13.90 3.12
C CYS A 200 7.44 13.76 4.61
N ALA A 201 8.18 12.71 4.95
CA ALA A 201 8.72 12.43 6.26
C ALA A 201 9.96 11.55 6.13
N THR A 202 9.80 10.39 5.48
CA THR A 202 10.90 9.49 5.17
C THR A 202 10.86 9.06 3.72
N VAL A 203 12.04 8.86 3.14
CA VAL A 203 12.20 8.37 1.77
C VAL A 203 13.26 7.29 1.77
N MET A 204 12.96 6.17 1.12
CA MET A 204 13.89 5.06 0.98
C MET A 204 15.05 5.46 0.05
N ASP A 205 16.28 5.22 0.50
CA ASP A 205 17.47 5.43 -0.31
C ASP A 205 17.44 4.58 -1.60
N LEU A 206 17.95 5.14 -2.71
CA LEU A 206 17.98 4.50 -4.02
C LEU A 206 18.70 3.14 -4.00
N HIS A 207 19.70 3.00 -3.14
CA HIS A 207 20.52 1.80 -3.00
C HIS A 207 20.05 0.87 -1.87
N ASP A 208 18.99 1.22 -1.15
CA ASP A 208 18.38 0.35 -0.15
C ASP A 208 17.69 -0.85 -0.82
N ARG A 209 18.17 -2.05 -0.49
CA ARG A 209 17.70 -3.33 -1.01
C ARG A 209 16.77 -4.07 -0.06
N SER A 210 16.51 -3.51 1.11
CA SER A 210 15.49 -4.01 2.02
C SER A 210 14.09 -3.87 1.41
N ASN A 211 13.11 -4.53 2.03
CA ASN A 211 11.70 -4.39 1.70
C ASN A 211 10.92 -4.19 3.01
N GLY A 212 9.80 -3.48 2.96
CA GLY A 212 8.93 -3.25 4.11
C GLY A 212 9.47 -2.24 5.13
N ARG A 213 10.35 -1.33 4.70
CA ARG A 213 10.85 -0.18 5.48
C ARG A 213 10.46 1.11 4.75
N ALA A 214 10.26 2.19 5.50
CA ALA A 214 9.80 3.48 4.97
C ALA A 214 10.93 4.47 4.64
N GLY A 215 12.19 4.08 4.85
CA GLY A 215 13.35 4.91 4.53
C GLY A 215 13.86 5.77 5.69
N ASN A 216 14.91 6.54 5.42
CA ASN A 216 15.49 7.48 6.37
C ASN A 216 14.72 8.81 6.37
N PRO A 217 14.85 9.64 7.42
CA PRO A 217 14.30 11.00 7.43
C PRO A 217 14.72 11.78 6.18
N ALA A 218 13.75 12.47 5.59
CA ALA A 218 13.99 13.36 4.46
C ALA A 218 14.68 14.66 4.92
N SER A 219 15.40 15.33 4.01
CA SER A 219 16.19 16.54 4.32
C SER A 219 15.38 17.71 4.89
N VAL A 220 14.06 17.72 4.71
CA VAL A 220 13.16 18.81 5.15
C VAL A 220 12.70 18.68 6.61
N CYS A 221 12.87 17.51 7.24
CA CYS A 221 12.26 17.24 8.54
C CYS A 221 13.13 16.44 9.49
N ASP A 222 12.86 16.63 10.78
CA ASP A 222 13.32 15.79 11.87
C ASP A 222 12.19 14.86 12.33
N ILE A 223 12.58 13.69 12.84
CA ILE A 223 11.66 12.69 13.36
C ILE A 223 12.03 12.35 14.79
N ARG A 224 11.03 12.27 15.66
CA ARG A 224 11.15 11.80 17.04
C ARG A 224 10.17 10.66 17.28
N LEU A 225 10.59 9.68 18.09
CA LEU A 225 9.70 8.67 18.65
C LEU A 225 9.29 9.10 20.05
N ILE A 226 8.00 9.03 20.35
CA ILE A 226 7.44 9.29 21.68
C ILE A 226 6.80 8.02 22.20
N ASP A 227 7.03 7.68 23.47
CA ASP A 227 6.39 6.55 24.13
C ASP A 227 4.86 6.60 23.96
N TRP A 228 4.26 5.43 23.71
CA TRP A 228 2.81 5.28 23.72
C TRP A 228 2.44 4.21 24.75
N ASP A 229 2.22 4.67 25.98
CA ASP A 229 1.98 3.81 27.15
C ASP A 229 0.76 2.90 26.96
N GLU A 230 -0.33 3.41 26.36
CA GLU A 230 -1.56 2.64 26.12
C GLU A 230 -1.32 1.43 25.22
N GLY A 231 -0.36 1.53 24.28
CA GLY A 231 0.01 0.47 23.35
C GLY A 231 1.21 -0.37 23.80
N ASN A 232 1.83 -0.02 24.94
CA ASN A 232 3.10 -0.58 25.41
C ASN A 232 4.22 -0.51 24.35
N TYR A 233 4.32 0.61 23.63
CA TYR A 233 5.42 0.91 22.72
C TYR A 233 6.35 1.93 23.37
N ARG A 234 7.62 1.57 23.56
CA ARG A 234 8.61 2.42 24.22
C ARG A 234 9.85 2.63 23.38
N VAL A 235 10.44 3.82 23.49
CA VAL A 235 11.72 4.15 22.87
C VAL A 235 12.88 3.32 23.43
N THR A 236 12.66 2.61 24.55
CA THR A 236 13.62 1.69 25.16
C THR A 236 13.47 0.24 24.68
N ASP A 237 12.45 -0.05 23.85
CA ASP A 237 12.20 -1.39 23.34
C ASP A 237 13.39 -1.95 22.53
N LYS A 238 13.49 -3.28 22.53
CA LYS A 238 14.50 -4.04 21.80
C LYS A 238 13.83 -5.02 20.82
N PRO A 239 14.44 -5.33 19.67
CA PRO A 239 15.77 -4.89 19.21
C PRO A 239 15.84 -3.42 18.77
N PHE A 240 14.69 -2.81 18.44
CA PHE A 240 14.60 -1.46 17.93
C PHE A 240 13.68 -0.60 18.82
N PRO A 241 14.00 0.69 19.04
CA PRO A 241 13.11 1.64 19.71
C PRO A 241 11.80 1.78 18.94
N ARG A 242 10.68 1.84 19.66
CA ARG A 242 9.33 1.98 19.07
C ARG A 242 8.55 3.11 19.73
N GLY A 243 7.63 3.73 19.01
CA GLY A 243 6.79 4.79 19.58
C GLY A 243 5.96 5.51 18.53
N GLU A 244 5.19 6.50 18.98
CA GLU A 244 4.53 7.44 18.09
C GLU A 244 5.55 8.28 17.34
N ILE A 245 5.41 8.31 16.02
CA ILE A 245 6.22 9.16 15.17
C ILE A 245 5.70 10.60 15.29
N CYS A 246 6.58 11.51 15.68
CA CYS A 246 6.35 12.95 15.62
C CYS A 246 7.34 13.57 14.62
N ILE A 247 6.83 14.44 13.75
CA ILE A 247 7.61 15.01 12.65
C ILE A 247 7.65 16.51 12.80
N GLY A 248 8.84 17.10 12.78
CA GLY A 248 9.06 18.53 12.86
C GLY A 248 9.83 19.05 11.66
N GLY A 249 9.49 20.23 11.15
CA GLY A 249 10.17 20.76 9.97
C GLY A 249 9.39 21.84 9.21
N ASN A 250 10.00 22.35 8.15
CA ASN A 250 9.41 23.40 7.32
C ASN A 250 8.27 22.89 6.42
N ASN A 251 8.16 21.57 6.25
CA ASN A 251 7.06 20.90 5.56
C ASN A 251 5.79 20.75 6.43
N ILE A 252 5.86 21.05 7.72
CA ILE A 252 4.72 20.85 8.63
C ILE A 252 3.67 21.94 8.45
N SER A 253 2.42 21.51 8.28
CA SER A 253 1.26 22.39 8.17
C SER A 253 1.13 23.30 9.39
N PRO A 254 0.68 24.57 9.22
CA PRO A 254 0.33 25.42 10.36
C PRO A 254 -0.93 24.93 11.09
N GLY A 255 -1.70 24.01 10.50
CA GLY A 255 -2.87 23.40 11.13
C GLY A 255 -4.05 23.19 10.18
N TYR A 256 -5.23 23.04 10.78
CA TYR A 256 -6.47 22.78 10.09
C TYR A 256 -7.30 24.07 9.89
N TYR A 257 -7.81 24.26 8.68
CA TYR A 257 -8.66 25.39 8.30
C TYR A 257 -9.92 25.46 9.17
N LYS A 258 -10.08 26.56 9.90
CA LYS A 258 -11.20 26.81 10.83
C LYS A 258 -11.40 25.71 11.88
N ASN A 259 -10.32 25.03 12.30
CA ASN A 259 -10.38 24.00 13.34
C ASN A 259 -9.19 24.14 14.31
N ALA A 260 -9.27 25.17 15.15
CA ALA A 260 -8.21 25.51 16.11
C ALA A 260 -8.03 24.46 17.21
N GLU A 261 -9.12 23.81 17.64
CA GLU A 261 -9.07 22.77 18.67
C GLU A 261 -8.25 21.56 18.21
N LYS A 262 -8.60 21.00 17.04
CA LYS A 262 -7.87 19.88 16.46
C LYS A 262 -6.43 20.26 16.11
N THR A 263 -6.21 21.52 15.71
CA THR A 263 -4.84 22.03 15.46
C THR A 263 -3.99 22.00 16.73
N LYS A 264 -4.53 22.41 17.88
CA LYS A 264 -3.79 22.37 19.16
C LYS A 264 -3.57 20.94 19.69
N GLU A 265 -4.45 20.01 19.32
CA GLU A 265 -4.33 18.60 19.72
C GLU A 265 -3.18 17.90 18.98
N ASP A 266 -3.15 18.07 17.65
CA ASP A 266 -2.27 17.30 16.76
C ASP A 266 -0.93 18.02 16.49
N PHE A 267 -0.85 19.34 16.67
CA PHE A 267 0.37 20.13 16.44
C PHE A 267 0.85 20.81 17.72
N PHE A 268 2.17 20.88 17.88
CA PHE A 268 2.82 21.57 18.98
C PHE A 268 4.09 22.27 18.51
N GLU A 269 4.59 23.20 19.31
CA GLU A 269 5.87 23.85 19.08
C GLU A 269 6.86 23.40 20.15
N ASP A 270 8.09 23.10 19.74
CA ASP A 270 9.20 22.77 20.62
C ASP A 270 10.49 23.32 20.00
N ASP A 271 11.26 24.06 20.79
CA ASP A 271 12.50 24.73 20.38
C ASP A 271 12.36 25.58 19.09
N GLY A 272 11.29 26.37 19.00
CA GLY A 272 11.00 27.22 17.83
C GLY A 272 10.63 26.44 16.55
N LYS A 273 10.51 25.11 16.64
CA LYS A 273 10.13 24.23 15.53
C LYS A 273 8.71 23.72 15.73
N ARG A 274 7.94 23.67 14.66
CA ARG A 274 6.59 23.09 14.67
C ARG A 274 6.67 21.59 14.44
N TRP A 275 5.97 20.84 15.28
CA TRP A 275 5.89 19.40 15.26
C TRP A 275 4.45 18.94 15.07
N PHE A 276 4.29 17.80 14.41
CA PHE A 276 3.03 17.13 14.17
C PHE A 276 3.06 15.72 14.76
N LYS A 277 2.06 15.41 15.59
CA LYS A 277 1.79 14.06 16.10
C LYS A 277 1.07 13.27 15.02
N THR A 278 1.75 12.30 14.44
CA THR A 278 1.21 11.58 13.26
C THR A 278 0.05 10.66 13.61
N GLY A 279 -0.05 10.21 14.87
CA GLY A 279 -0.92 9.11 15.25
C GLY A 279 -0.49 7.76 14.66
N ASP A 280 0.70 7.67 14.06
CA ASP A 280 1.29 6.45 13.53
C ASP A 280 2.41 5.97 14.46
N ILE A 281 2.49 4.66 14.67
CA ILE A 281 3.54 3.99 15.43
C ILE A 281 4.62 3.50 14.47
N GLY A 282 5.87 3.76 14.80
CA GLY A 282 7.03 3.31 14.04
C GLY A 282 8.13 2.76 14.93
N GLU A 283 9.08 2.11 14.27
CA GLU A 283 10.33 1.68 14.86
C GLU A 283 11.51 2.26 14.06
N CYS A 284 12.57 2.64 14.77
CA CYS A 284 13.79 3.17 14.15
C CYS A 284 14.89 2.09 14.20
N HIS A 285 15.39 1.71 13.04
CA HIS A 285 16.43 0.70 12.90
C HIS A 285 17.80 1.29 13.21
N ALA A 286 18.79 0.42 13.44
CA ALA A 286 20.14 0.84 13.82
C ALA A 286 20.86 1.70 12.76
N ASP A 287 20.42 1.62 11.51
CA ASP A 287 20.91 2.41 10.36
C ASP A 287 20.15 3.75 10.19
N GLY A 288 19.25 4.11 11.12
CA GLY A 288 18.44 5.33 11.05
C GLY A 288 17.23 5.23 10.12
N VAL A 289 16.97 4.05 9.55
CA VAL A 289 15.82 3.80 8.68
C VAL A 289 14.59 3.53 9.55
N PHE A 290 13.47 4.15 9.21
CA PHE A 290 12.20 3.93 9.89
C PHE A 290 11.40 2.82 9.23
N LYS A 291 10.69 2.06 10.05
CA LYS A 291 9.63 1.17 9.61
C LYS A 291 8.34 1.56 10.32
N ILE A 292 7.27 1.73 9.54
CA ILE A 292 5.94 2.02 10.07
C ILE A 292 5.32 0.69 10.52
N ILE A 293 4.84 0.65 11.76
CA ILE A 293 4.16 -0.50 12.33
C ILE A 293 2.69 -0.43 11.91
N ASP A 294 1.96 0.58 12.40
CA ASP A 294 0.59 0.87 12.00
C ASP A 294 0.11 2.21 12.60
N ARG A 295 -1.14 2.59 12.36
CA ARG A 295 -1.79 3.71 13.03
C ARG A 295 -2.20 3.30 14.44
N LYS A 296 -2.10 4.20 15.43
CA LYS A 296 -2.58 3.97 16.81
C LYS A 296 -4.02 3.44 16.86
N LYS A 297 -4.88 3.94 15.97
CA LYS A 297 -6.30 3.56 15.90
C LYS A 297 -6.55 2.25 15.16
N ASP A 298 -5.60 1.80 14.35
CA ASP A 298 -5.67 0.55 13.60
C ASP A 298 -4.95 -0.59 14.36
N LEU A 299 -4.25 -0.27 15.46
CA LEU A 299 -3.70 -1.24 16.40
C LEU A 299 -4.80 -1.69 17.37
N VAL A 300 -5.27 -2.91 17.18
CA VAL A 300 -6.29 -3.50 18.06
C VAL A 300 -5.61 -4.41 19.06
N LYS A 301 -5.79 -4.12 20.34
CA LYS A 301 -5.44 -5.03 21.42
C LYS A 301 -6.49 -6.13 21.51
N LEU A 302 -6.09 -7.39 21.33
CA LEU A 302 -6.95 -8.56 21.56
C LEU A 302 -7.04 -8.86 23.06
N GLN A 303 -7.98 -9.73 23.45
CA GLN A 303 -8.23 -10.09 24.85
C GLN A 303 -6.99 -10.65 25.56
N ALA A 304 -6.15 -11.41 24.85
CA ALA A 304 -4.92 -11.99 25.38
C ALA A 304 -3.78 -10.98 25.56
N GLY A 305 -3.98 -9.72 25.12
CA GLY A 305 -3.10 -8.59 25.36
C GLY A 305 -2.15 -8.27 24.20
N GLU A 306 -2.12 -9.11 23.16
CA GLU A 306 -1.38 -8.85 21.93
C GLU A 306 -2.04 -7.75 21.10
N TYR A 307 -1.21 -6.92 20.45
CA TYR A 307 -1.67 -5.91 19.50
C TYR A 307 -1.57 -6.46 18.07
N VAL A 308 -2.68 -6.41 17.35
CA VAL A 308 -2.73 -6.73 15.92
C VAL A 308 -2.68 -5.45 15.11
N SER A 309 -1.72 -5.38 14.19
CA SER A 309 -1.65 -4.37 13.15
C SER A 309 -2.57 -4.78 12.00
N LEU A 310 -3.78 -4.23 11.97
CA LEU A 310 -4.77 -4.56 10.93
C LEU A 310 -4.25 -4.20 9.54
N GLY A 311 -3.57 -3.05 9.39
CA GLY A 311 -3.04 -2.61 8.10
C GLY A 311 -1.95 -3.53 7.56
N LYS A 312 -1.04 -4.02 8.43
CA LYS A 312 -0.03 -5.02 8.07
C LYS A 312 -0.71 -6.31 7.58
N VAL A 313 -1.62 -6.87 8.38
CA VAL A 313 -2.32 -8.12 8.04
C VAL A 313 -3.04 -8.00 6.71
N GLU A 314 -3.74 -6.90 6.48
CA GLU A 314 -4.42 -6.63 5.20
C GLU A 314 -3.46 -6.56 4.03
N SER A 315 -2.34 -5.84 4.16
CA SER A 315 -1.34 -5.72 3.08
C SER A 315 -0.73 -7.07 2.70
N GLU A 316 -0.51 -7.95 3.67
CA GLU A 316 0.01 -9.30 3.43
C GLU A 316 -1.06 -10.22 2.82
N LEU A 317 -2.24 -10.30 3.42
CA LEU A 317 -3.32 -11.18 2.94
C LEU A 317 -3.87 -10.76 1.58
N LYS A 318 -3.78 -9.48 1.22
CA LYS A 318 -4.21 -8.97 -0.09
C LYS A 318 -3.35 -9.48 -1.26
N THR A 319 -2.16 -10.01 -0.98
CA THR A 319 -1.33 -10.70 -2.00
C THR A 319 -1.83 -12.12 -2.31
N CYS A 320 -2.81 -12.64 -1.57
CA CYS A 320 -3.47 -13.91 -1.85
C CYS A 320 -4.30 -13.80 -3.15
N PRO A 321 -4.16 -14.73 -4.13
CA PRO A 321 -4.84 -14.62 -5.42
C PRO A 321 -6.38 -14.54 -5.34
N VAL A 322 -6.99 -15.24 -4.38
CA VAL A 322 -8.46 -15.25 -4.22
C VAL A 322 -9.01 -13.92 -3.70
N VAL A 323 -8.17 -13.07 -3.11
CA VAL A 323 -8.57 -11.78 -2.55
C VAL A 323 -8.40 -10.70 -3.60
N GLU A 324 -9.43 -9.90 -3.88
CA GLU A 324 -9.29 -8.63 -4.59
C GLU A 324 -9.01 -7.50 -3.59
N ASN A 325 -9.83 -7.42 -2.53
CA ASN A 325 -9.66 -6.50 -1.40
C ASN A 325 -10.08 -7.17 -0.09
N ILE A 326 -9.57 -6.69 1.04
CA ILE A 326 -9.85 -7.28 2.35
C ILE A 326 -9.90 -6.18 3.41
N CYS A 327 -10.82 -6.31 4.37
CA CYS A 327 -10.87 -5.51 5.59
C CYS A 327 -10.83 -6.46 6.78
N VAL A 328 -9.78 -6.40 7.58
CA VAL A 328 -9.62 -7.18 8.81
C VAL A 328 -10.20 -6.36 9.96
N TYR A 329 -10.90 -7.04 10.85
CA TYR A 329 -11.51 -6.46 12.03
C TYR A 329 -11.11 -7.27 13.27
N GLY A 330 -10.65 -6.58 14.31
CA GLY A 330 -10.38 -7.16 15.62
C GLY A 330 -11.32 -6.56 16.67
N ASP A 331 -11.81 -7.39 17.58
CA ASP A 331 -12.54 -6.95 18.78
C ASP A 331 -11.65 -7.17 19.99
N SER A 332 -11.52 -6.16 20.86
CA SER A 332 -10.71 -6.26 22.07
C SER A 332 -11.23 -7.26 23.11
N ASN A 333 -12.49 -7.67 23.01
CA ASN A 333 -13.08 -8.71 23.85
C ASN A 333 -12.90 -10.13 23.27
N LYS A 334 -12.15 -10.27 22.19
CA LYS A 334 -11.93 -11.55 21.48
C LYS A 334 -10.44 -11.81 21.35
N ASP A 335 -10.08 -13.07 21.18
CA ASP A 335 -8.72 -13.59 21.05
C ASP A 335 -8.29 -13.81 19.58
N TYR A 336 -9.16 -13.49 18.63
CA TYR A 336 -8.92 -13.63 17.20
C TYR A 336 -9.50 -12.47 16.40
N THR A 337 -9.02 -12.31 15.16
CA THR A 337 -9.55 -11.37 14.18
C THR A 337 -10.50 -12.05 13.19
N VAL A 338 -11.34 -11.27 12.53
CA VAL A 338 -12.24 -11.71 11.45
C VAL A 338 -11.99 -10.83 10.22
N ALA A 339 -12.39 -11.30 9.03
CA ALA A 339 -12.17 -10.50 7.82
C ALA A 339 -13.35 -10.49 6.85
N LEU A 340 -13.59 -9.32 6.26
CA LEU A 340 -14.48 -9.12 5.12
C LEU A 340 -13.63 -9.17 3.85
N VAL A 341 -13.91 -10.11 2.97
CA VAL A 341 -13.09 -10.38 1.78
C VAL A 341 -13.93 -10.07 0.55
N VAL A 342 -13.46 -9.13 -0.28
CA VAL A 342 -13.95 -8.98 -1.66
C VAL A 342 -13.13 -9.95 -2.51
N PRO A 343 -13.71 -11.06 -2.99
CA PRO A 343 -12.94 -12.06 -3.71
C PRO A 343 -12.73 -11.66 -5.17
N ASN A 344 -11.66 -12.15 -5.78
CA ASN A 344 -11.47 -12.08 -7.22
C ASN A 344 -12.41 -13.10 -7.89
N PRO A 345 -13.36 -12.68 -8.77
CA PRO A 345 -14.37 -13.59 -9.32
C PRO A 345 -13.80 -14.80 -10.05
N ALA A 346 -12.71 -14.63 -10.81
CA ALA A 346 -12.10 -15.72 -11.57
C ALA A 346 -11.43 -16.74 -10.63
N GLN A 347 -10.68 -16.24 -9.65
CA GLN A 347 -9.98 -17.12 -8.69
C GLN A 347 -10.95 -17.81 -7.72
N LEU A 348 -12.06 -17.16 -7.38
CA LEU A 348 -13.13 -17.77 -6.59
C LEU A 348 -13.83 -18.90 -7.36
N GLN A 349 -14.11 -18.68 -8.65
CA GLN A 349 -14.68 -19.71 -9.52
C GLN A 349 -13.73 -20.90 -9.65
N ASP A 350 -12.44 -20.67 -9.91
CA ASP A 350 -11.43 -21.73 -9.98
C ASP A 350 -11.35 -22.55 -8.68
N LEU A 351 -11.53 -21.89 -7.51
CA LEU A 351 -11.59 -22.57 -6.21
C LEU A 351 -12.89 -23.39 -6.07
N ALA A 352 -14.02 -22.87 -6.53
CA ALA A 352 -15.30 -23.58 -6.52
C ALA A 352 -15.26 -24.85 -7.38
N THR A 353 -14.72 -24.79 -8.59
CA THR A 353 -14.55 -25.94 -9.48
C THR A 353 -13.65 -27.01 -8.85
N LYS A 354 -12.57 -26.61 -8.14
CA LYS A 354 -11.70 -27.55 -7.40
C LYS A 354 -12.42 -28.26 -6.25
N LEU A 355 -13.46 -27.65 -5.69
CA LEU A 355 -14.31 -28.22 -4.64
C LEU A 355 -15.47 -29.06 -5.22
N GLY A 356 -15.50 -29.26 -6.54
CA GLY A 356 -16.56 -30.04 -7.21
C GLY A 356 -17.89 -29.31 -7.29
N ARG A 357 -17.90 -27.97 -7.20
CA ARG A 357 -19.10 -27.15 -7.42
C ARG A 357 -19.33 -26.94 -8.93
N ASP A 358 -20.59 -26.80 -9.31
CA ASP A 358 -20.99 -26.57 -10.71
C ASP A 358 -20.46 -25.22 -11.21
N ASP A 359 -19.99 -25.19 -12.46
CA ASP A 359 -19.40 -24.01 -13.10
C ASP A 359 -20.44 -22.90 -13.37
N ASN A 360 -21.74 -23.21 -13.28
CA ASN A 360 -22.85 -22.29 -13.54
C ASN A 360 -23.39 -21.56 -12.30
N ILE A 361 -22.79 -21.71 -11.12
CA ILE A 361 -23.24 -20.99 -9.92
C ILE A 361 -22.90 -19.50 -10.05
N SER A 362 -23.87 -18.62 -9.79
CA SER A 362 -23.62 -17.18 -9.84
C SER A 362 -22.64 -16.74 -8.75
N PHE A 363 -21.86 -15.69 -9.02
CA PHE A 363 -20.87 -15.16 -8.09
C PHE A 363 -21.46 -14.81 -6.72
N GLU A 364 -22.68 -14.29 -6.69
CA GLU A 364 -23.39 -13.93 -5.46
C GLU A 364 -23.67 -15.17 -4.61
N LYS A 365 -24.13 -16.25 -5.23
CA LYS A 365 -24.39 -17.52 -4.54
C LYS A 365 -23.10 -18.16 -4.01
N LEU A 366 -21.99 -18.02 -4.74
CA LEU A 366 -20.68 -18.48 -4.26
C LEU A 366 -20.22 -17.69 -3.02
N CYS A 367 -20.53 -16.39 -2.94
CA CYS A 367 -20.20 -15.56 -1.77
C CYS A 367 -21.10 -15.84 -0.55
N GLU A 368 -22.28 -16.40 -0.77
CA GLU A 368 -23.22 -16.78 0.31
C GLU A 368 -22.98 -18.20 0.85
N ASP A 369 -22.21 -19.03 0.14
CA ASP A 369 -21.97 -20.42 0.52
C ASP A 369 -20.97 -20.55 1.69
N PRO A 370 -21.37 -21.12 2.85
CA PRO A 370 -20.47 -21.30 3.99
C PRO A 370 -19.25 -22.19 3.69
N ALA A 371 -19.37 -23.15 2.76
CA ALA A 371 -18.24 -23.99 2.37
C ALA A 371 -17.20 -23.19 1.56
N MET A 372 -17.64 -22.20 0.80
CA MET A 372 -16.73 -21.27 0.11
C MET A 372 -16.05 -20.34 1.10
N GLU A 373 -16.78 -19.80 2.08
CA GLU A 373 -16.18 -19.03 3.18
C GLU A 373 -15.09 -19.84 3.90
N GLN A 374 -15.35 -21.10 4.24
CA GLN A 374 -14.38 -21.98 4.89
C GLN A 374 -13.17 -22.29 4.00
N SER A 375 -13.37 -22.48 2.70
CA SER A 375 -12.28 -22.77 1.77
C SER A 375 -11.39 -21.55 1.55
N VAL A 376 -11.98 -20.37 1.42
CA VAL A 376 -11.22 -19.11 1.34
C VAL A 376 -10.47 -18.85 2.64
N LEU A 377 -11.08 -19.11 3.80
CA LEU A 377 -10.40 -19.02 5.10
C LEU A 377 -9.17 -19.93 5.16
N GLN A 378 -9.26 -21.18 4.69
CA GLN A 378 -8.11 -22.09 4.66
C GLN A 378 -6.98 -21.57 3.76
N GLU A 379 -7.31 -21.02 2.59
CA GLU A 379 -6.31 -20.40 1.71
C GLU A 379 -5.66 -19.18 2.35
N LEU A 380 -6.43 -18.33 3.03
CA LEU A 380 -5.88 -17.20 3.79
C LEU A 380 -5.00 -17.65 4.95
N GLN A 381 -5.36 -18.72 5.65
CA GLN A 381 -4.53 -19.26 6.74
C GLN A 381 -3.21 -19.84 6.23
N LYS A 382 -3.23 -20.56 5.10
CA LYS A 382 -2.01 -21.05 4.44
C LYS A 382 -1.14 -19.88 3.97
N HIS A 383 -1.76 -18.88 3.35
CA HIS A 383 -1.07 -17.70 2.82
C HIS A 383 -0.50 -16.82 3.94
N GLY A 384 -1.25 -16.57 5.01
CA GLY A 384 -0.80 -15.82 6.18
C GLY A 384 0.42 -16.45 6.85
N LYS A 385 0.44 -17.79 6.99
CA LYS A 385 1.63 -18.51 7.48
C LYS A 385 2.84 -18.32 6.56
N LYS A 386 2.63 -18.32 5.24
CA LYS A 386 3.69 -18.07 4.25
C LYS A 386 4.26 -16.65 4.38
N CYS A 387 3.40 -15.66 4.63
CA CYS A 387 3.77 -14.27 4.90
C CYS A 387 4.34 -14.03 6.32
N LYS A 388 4.52 -15.10 7.13
CA LYS A 388 5.01 -15.03 8.51
C LYS A 388 4.14 -14.16 9.43
N LEU A 389 2.83 -14.16 9.19
CA LEU A 389 1.87 -13.63 10.15
C LEU A 389 1.77 -14.57 11.36
N GLU A 390 1.63 -13.98 12.54
CA GLU A 390 1.41 -14.73 13.77
C GLU A 390 0.01 -15.35 13.79
N LYS A 391 -0.19 -16.39 14.60
CA LYS A 391 -1.47 -17.12 14.64
C LYS A 391 -2.66 -16.22 14.99
N PHE A 392 -2.46 -15.27 15.90
CA PHE A 392 -3.49 -14.32 16.35
C PHE A 392 -3.73 -13.18 15.34
N GLU A 393 -2.79 -12.94 14.42
CA GLU A 393 -2.93 -11.95 13.34
C GLU A 393 -3.82 -12.47 12.20
N VAL A 394 -3.81 -13.79 11.95
CA VAL A 394 -4.57 -14.42 10.87
C VAL A 394 -6.06 -14.54 11.24
N PRO A 395 -6.98 -14.09 10.37
CA PRO A 395 -8.42 -14.18 10.65
C PRO A 395 -8.88 -15.61 10.92
N ALA A 396 -9.75 -15.79 11.92
CA ALA A 396 -10.36 -17.07 12.27
C ALA A 396 -11.69 -17.33 11.54
N ALA A 397 -12.34 -16.27 11.03
CA ALA A 397 -13.55 -16.35 10.23
C ALA A 397 -13.56 -15.28 9.13
N VAL A 398 -14.27 -15.56 8.04
CA VAL A 398 -14.40 -14.64 6.91
C VAL A 398 -15.84 -14.52 6.41
N LYS A 399 -16.16 -13.37 5.84
CA LYS A 399 -17.36 -13.14 5.03
C LYS A 399 -16.93 -12.76 3.62
N LEU A 400 -17.47 -13.45 2.61
CA LEU A 400 -17.28 -13.06 1.22
C LEU A 400 -18.26 -11.93 0.86
N CYS A 401 -17.73 -10.82 0.40
CA CYS A 401 -18.47 -9.65 -0.04
C CYS A 401 -18.73 -9.73 -1.54
N THR A 402 -20.00 -9.60 -1.94
CA THR A 402 -20.41 -9.57 -3.36
C THR A 402 -20.10 -8.24 -4.03
N GLU A 403 -20.09 -7.15 -3.26
CA GLU A 403 -19.88 -5.80 -3.78
C GLU A 403 -18.39 -5.45 -3.86
N VAL A 404 -17.95 -4.94 -5.00
CA VAL A 404 -16.61 -4.36 -5.15
C VAL A 404 -16.58 -2.97 -4.53
N TRP A 405 -15.76 -2.76 -3.52
CA TRP A 405 -15.67 -1.47 -2.83
C TRP A 405 -15.08 -0.39 -3.73
N SER A 406 -15.88 0.65 -3.98
CA SER A 406 -15.50 1.82 -4.79
C SER A 406 -15.59 3.12 -3.98
N PRO A 407 -14.92 4.21 -4.43
CA PRO A 407 -15.05 5.52 -3.80
C PRO A 407 -16.49 6.04 -3.80
N ASP A 408 -17.28 5.71 -4.83
CA ASP A 408 -18.67 6.14 -4.99
C ASP A 408 -19.61 5.52 -3.94
N MET A 409 -19.30 4.30 -3.47
CA MET A 409 -20.02 3.65 -2.36
C MET A 409 -19.63 4.23 -1.00
N GLY A 410 -18.61 5.10 -0.95
CA GLY A 410 -18.09 5.66 0.29
C GLY A 410 -17.22 4.71 1.11
N LEU A 411 -17.05 3.44 0.71
CA LEU A 411 -16.33 2.40 1.46
C LEU A 411 -14.80 2.50 1.35
N VAL A 412 -14.30 3.17 0.31
CA VAL A 412 -12.89 3.50 0.16
C VAL A 412 -12.71 4.99 -0.15
N THR A 413 -11.54 5.54 0.12
CA THR A 413 -11.21 6.92 -0.26
C THR A 413 -10.96 7.04 -1.77
N ALA A 414 -10.82 8.25 -2.30
CA ALA A 414 -10.43 8.46 -3.71
C ALA A 414 -9.08 7.82 -4.08
N ALA A 415 -8.21 7.60 -3.09
CA ALA A 415 -6.95 6.87 -3.23
C ALA A 415 -7.10 5.36 -2.92
N PHE A 416 -8.34 4.85 -2.90
CA PHE A 416 -8.71 3.47 -2.60
C PHE A 416 -8.23 2.93 -1.24
N LYS A 417 -8.05 3.80 -0.24
CA LYS A 417 -7.78 3.37 1.15
C LYS A 417 -9.09 2.95 1.81
N LEU A 418 -9.06 1.92 2.65
CA LEU A 418 -10.25 1.43 3.37
C LEU A 418 -10.79 2.48 4.33
N LYS A 419 -12.10 2.71 4.33
CA LYS A 419 -12.78 3.44 5.40
C LYS A 419 -13.39 2.43 6.39
N ARG A 420 -12.55 1.98 7.32
CA ARG A 420 -12.88 0.88 8.27
C ARG A 420 -14.22 1.06 8.96
N LYS A 421 -14.50 2.26 9.47
CA LYS A 421 -15.74 2.55 10.20
C LYS A 421 -16.98 2.37 9.31
N ASP A 422 -16.95 2.92 8.09
CA ASP A 422 -18.06 2.82 7.14
C ASP A 422 -18.27 1.36 6.67
N ILE A 423 -17.17 0.62 6.46
CA ILE A 423 -17.21 -0.81 6.15
C ILE A 423 -17.80 -1.61 7.32
N GLN A 424 -17.34 -1.34 8.55
CA GLN A 424 -17.82 -1.98 9.76
C GLN A 424 -19.32 -1.75 9.95
N GLU A 425 -19.78 -0.50 9.81
CA GLU A 425 -21.21 -0.17 9.93
C GLU A 425 -22.05 -0.90 8.88
N ARG A 426 -21.56 -1.00 7.63
CA ARG A 426 -22.26 -1.73 6.54
C ARG A 426 -22.37 -3.23 6.81
N TYR A 427 -21.32 -3.85 7.32
CA TYR A 427 -21.22 -5.31 7.51
C TYR A 427 -21.31 -5.73 9.00
N GLN A 428 -21.85 -4.88 9.87
CA GLN A 428 -21.87 -5.12 11.31
C GLN A 428 -22.56 -6.44 11.69
N LYS A 429 -23.63 -6.80 10.96
CA LYS A 429 -24.35 -8.07 11.15
C LYS A 429 -23.46 -9.28 10.85
N ASP A 430 -22.71 -9.22 9.75
CA ASP A 430 -21.79 -10.30 9.36
C ASP A 430 -20.60 -10.40 10.33
N ILE A 431 -20.10 -9.27 10.82
CA ILE A 431 -19.04 -9.23 11.85
C ILE A 431 -19.53 -9.90 13.14
N ASN A 432 -20.73 -9.56 13.61
CA ASN A 432 -21.33 -10.16 14.79
C ASN A 432 -21.49 -11.68 14.61
N ARG A 433 -21.98 -12.12 13.44
CA ARG A 433 -22.09 -13.55 13.06
C ARG A 433 -20.74 -14.25 13.16
N MET A 434 -19.66 -13.66 12.65
CA MET A 434 -18.32 -14.24 12.69
C MET A 434 -17.75 -14.35 14.13
N TYR A 435 -18.17 -13.49 15.04
CA TYR A 435 -17.81 -13.57 16.46
C TYR A 435 -18.76 -14.42 17.32
N GLY A 436 -19.79 -15.01 16.70
CA GLY A 436 -20.84 -15.76 17.40
C GLY A 436 -21.70 -14.88 18.31
N VAL A 437 -21.81 -13.58 18.01
CA VAL A 437 -22.66 -12.64 18.73
C VAL A 437 -23.96 -12.52 17.94
N SER A 438 -25.07 -12.94 18.55
CA SER A 438 -26.42 -12.94 17.97
C SER A 438 -26.99 -11.53 17.83
#